data_AF-A0A8H6ILQ3-F1
#
_entry.id   AF-A0A8H6ILQ3-F1
#
_cell.length_a   1.000
_cell.length_b   1.000
_cell.length_c   1.000
_cell.angle_alpha   90.00
_cell.angle_beta   90.00
_cell.angle_gamma   90.00
#
_symmetry.space_group_name_H-M   'P 1'
#
loop_
_entity.id
_entity.type
_entity.pdbx_description
1 polymer ?
#
loop_
_entity_poly.entity_id
_entity_poly.type
_entity_poly.pdbx_seq_one_letter_code
_entity_poly.pdbx_strand_id
1 'polypeptide(L)'
;PAFIFVDALDECDDGRLYELLESLDRIVSQSGETVKVFLSSRKNIDVTQHIQTSKVIRSQIVPEKNRRDIDTFIEMEVQRLHSKKLLLGGQISPKLRRKTKKKLQSGASGMFRWVTLSLETLSSIKHPKDYEKALRSLPPELFKLYDIIYDEMMGSGKHASRLVTMSLTLLLLRHK
;
A
#
# COMPACT_ATOMS: atom_id res chain seq x y z
N PRO A 1 30.81 -1.75 -11.09
CA PRO A 1 29.38 -2.18 -11.05
C PRO A 1 28.44 -1.10 -10.47
N ALA A 2 27.25 -0.93 -11.06
CA ALA A 2 26.24 0.03 -10.63
C ALA A 2 24.83 -0.58 -10.51
N PHE A 3 24.00 -0.02 -9.64
CA PHE A 3 22.61 -0.44 -9.41
C PHE A 3 21.67 0.76 -9.52
N ILE A 4 20.61 0.62 -10.30
CA ILE A 4 19.58 1.65 -10.50
C ILE A 4 18.24 1.07 -10.03
N PHE A 5 17.55 1.79 -9.17
CA PHE A 5 16.22 1.43 -8.69
C PHE A 5 15.24 2.50 -9.13
N VAL A 6 14.21 2.11 -9.88
CA VAL A 6 13.11 2.98 -10.28
C VAL A 6 11.85 2.44 -9.63
N ASP A 7 11.28 3.22 -8.72
CA ASP A 7 10.04 2.88 -8.04
C ASP A 7 8.85 3.55 -8.72
N ALA A 8 7.70 2.87 -8.71
CA ALA A 8 6.43 3.35 -9.26
C ALA A 8 6.58 3.87 -10.69
N LEU A 9 7.13 3.03 -11.58
CA LEU A 9 7.27 3.36 -13.00
C LEU A 9 5.93 3.72 -13.64
N ASP A 10 4.83 3.19 -13.12
CA ASP A 10 3.48 3.56 -13.50
C ASP A 10 3.03 4.94 -13.08
N GLU A 11 3.86 5.74 -12.43
CA GLU A 11 3.63 7.17 -12.22
C GLU A 11 4.34 8.06 -13.27
N CYS A 12 5.11 7.46 -14.18
CA CYS A 12 5.69 8.17 -15.30
C CYS A 12 4.57 8.61 -16.28
N ASP A 13 4.77 9.75 -16.94
CA ASP A 13 3.90 10.16 -18.04
C ASP A 13 4.07 9.20 -19.21
N ASP A 14 2.96 8.74 -19.80
CA ASP A 14 2.96 7.73 -20.87
C ASP A 14 3.88 8.13 -22.04
N GLY A 15 3.94 9.43 -22.38
CA GLY A 15 4.79 9.96 -23.44
C GLY A 15 6.30 9.93 -23.14
N ARG A 16 6.70 9.86 -21.87
CA ARG A 16 8.11 9.86 -21.43
C ARG A 16 8.60 8.51 -20.95
N LEU A 17 7.68 7.60 -20.63
CA LEU A 17 8.00 6.24 -20.19
C LEU A 17 8.90 5.53 -21.21
N TYR A 18 8.62 5.70 -22.50
CA TYR A 18 9.43 5.14 -23.57
C TYR A 18 10.88 5.63 -23.53
N GLU A 19 11.07 6.96 -23.46
CA GLU A 19 12.40 7.59 -23.43
C GLU A 19 13.21 7.13 -22.21
N LEU A 20 12.53 6.97 -21.07
CA LEU A 20 13.15 6.44 -19.85
C LEU A 20 13.61 4.99 -20.03
N LEU A 21 12.74 4.11 -20.53
CA LEU A 21 13.06 2.69 -20.73
C LEU A 21 14.18 2.50 -21.76
N GLU A 22 14.14 3.23 -22.87
CA GLU A 22 15.18 3.20 -23.90
C GLU A 22 16.52 3.67 -23.33
N SER A 23 16.51 4.73 -22.52
CA SER A 23 17.72 5.26 -21.88
C SER A 23 18.32 4.27 -20.88
N LEU A 24 17.49 3.58 -20.09
CA LEU A 24 17.93 2.54 -19.18
C LEU A 24 18.52 1.33 -19.93
N ASP A 25 17.90 0.93 -21.04
CA ASP A 25 18.41 -0.15 -21.89
C ASP A 25 19.77 0.21 -22.53
N ARG A 26 19.93 1.46 -23.01
CA ARG A 26 21.23 1.98 -23.47
C ARG A 26 22.30 1.95 -22.39
N ILE A 27 21.97 2.39 -21.18
CA ILE A 27 22.92 2.37 -20.04
C ILE A 27 23.37 0.94 -19.74
N VAL A 28 22.44 -0.02 -19.73
CA VAL A 28 22.75 -1.42 -19.45
C VAL A 28 23.57 -2.07 -20.57
N SER A 29 23.26 -1.75 -21.84
CA SER A 29 23.89 -2.37 -23.01
C SER A 29 25.25 -1.78 -23.39
N GLN A 30 25.47 -0.48 -23.14
CA GLN A 30 26.67 0.25 -23.59
C GLN A 30 27.70 0.47 -22.49
N SER A 31 27.36 0.19 -21.23
CA SER A 31 28.31 0.31 -20.11
C SER A 31 29.43 -0.73 -20.22
N GLY A 32 30.68 -0.29 -20.09
CA GLY A 32 31.85 -1.20 -19.98
C GLY A 32 31.88 -2.01 -18.67
N GLU A 33 31.03 -1.64 -17.71
CA GLU A 33 30.87 -2.26 -16.40
C GLU A 33 29.45 -2.84 -16.23
N THR A 34 29.29 -3.81 -15.34
CA THR A 34 27.95 -4.38 -15.06
C THR A 34 27.01 -3.36 -14.42
N VAL A 35 25.88 -3.07 -15.07
CA VAL A 35 24.77 -2.29 -14.53
C VAL A 35 23.56 -3.19 -14.31
N LYS A 36 22.93 -3.09 -13.14
CA LYS A 36 21.69 -3.80 -12.80
C LYS A 36 20.57 -2.80 -12.55
N VAL A 37 19.44 -3.00 -13.20
CA VAL A 37 18.26 -2.13 -13.06
C VAL A 37 17.12 -2.92 -12.43
N PHE A 38 16.51 -2.36 -11.40
CA PHE A 38 15.29 -2.86 -10.78
C PHE A 38 14.16 -1.86 -11.02
N LEU A 39 13.07 -2.33 -11.58
CA LEU A 39 11.88 -1.53 -11.88
C LEU A 39 10.71 -2.08 -11.06
N SER A 40 10.02 -1.21 -10.35
CA SER A 40 8.72 -1.52 -9.73
C SER A 40 7.60 -0.80 -10.50
N SER A 41 6.45 -1.43 -10.63
CA SER A 41 5.28 -0.89 -11.33
C SER A 41 4.02 -1.65 -10.91
N ARG A 42 2.86 -1.00 -11.04
CA ARG A 42 1.58 -1.72 -11.15
C ARG A 42 1.52 -2.53 -12.47
N LYS A 43 0.59 -3.50 -12.52
CA LYS A 43 0.44 -4.46 -13.64
C LYS A 43 -0.03 -3.80 -14.96
N ASN A 44 -0.42 -2.54 -14.93
CA ASN A 44 -0.93 -1.77 -16.07
C ASN A 44 0.14 -1.39 -17.10
N ILE A 45 1.42 -1.59 -16.81
CA ILE A 45 2.51 -1.26 -17.73
C ILE A 45 3.23 -2.52 -18.21
N ASP A 46 3.25 -2.69 -19.53
CA ASP A 46 4.11 -3.68 -20.18
C ASP A 46 5.45 -3.04 -20.57
N VAL A 47 6.42 -3.14 -19.65
CA VAL A 47 7.78 -2.62 -19.86
C VAL A 47 8.56 -3.40 -20.93
N THR A 48 8.08 -4.58 -21.34
CA THR A 48 8.89 -5.51 -22.12
C THR A 48 8.85 -5.30 -23.62
N GLN A 49 7.91 -4.49 -24.08
CA GLN A 49 7.87 -4.04 -25.47
C GLN A 49 9.04 -3.07 -25.77
N HIS A 50 9.66 -2.51 -24.73
CA HIS A 50 10.62 -1.42 -24.82
C HIS A 50 12.04 -1.78 -24.36
N ILE A 51 12.21 -2.93 -23.71
CA ILE A 51 13.52 -3.41 -23.25
C ILE A 51 14.01 -4.47 -24.23
N GLN A 52 15.01 -4.12 -25.03
CA GLN A 52 15.56 -5.02 -26.07
C GLN A 52 16.60 -5.99 -25.51
N THR A 53 17.14 -5.72 -24.32
CA THR A 53 18.09 -6.62 -23.67
C THR A 53 17.47 -7.96 -23.25
N SER A 54 18.16 -9.05 -23.57
CA SER A 54 17.70 -10.43 -23.45
C SER A 54 17.65 -11.01 -22.02
N LYS A 55 17.83 -10.19 -20.97
CA LYS A 55 17.91 -10.63 -19.56
C LYS A 55 16.96 -9.88 -18.62
N VAL A 56 15.68 -9.79 -18.99
CA VAL A 56 14.64 -9.25 -18.09
C VAL A 56 14.08 -10.36 -17.20
N ILE A 57 14.23 -10.22 -15.88
CA ILE A 57 13.56 -11.09 -14.90
C ILE A 57 12.26 -10.40 -14.47
N ARG A 58 11.12 -11.07 -14.69
CA ARG A 58 9.82 -10.59 -14.20
C ARG A 58 9.45 -11.29 -12.91
N SER A 59 9.08 -10.51 -11.91
CA SER A 59 8.46 -11.01 -10.68
C SER A 59 7.18 -10.24 -10.42
N GLN A 60 6.10 -10.97 -10.17
CA GLN A 60 4.81 -10.38 -9.82
C GLN A 60 4.45 -10.77 -8.38
N ILE A 61 4.14 -9.74 -7.59
CA ILE A 61 3.50 -9.91 -6.28
C ILE A 61 2.01 -10.05 -6.51
N VAL A 62 1.46 -11.19 -6.13
CA VAL A 62 0.02 -11.48 -6.20
C VAL A 62 -0.51 -11.79 -4.80
N PRO A 63 -1.78 -11.51 -4.49
CA PRO A 63 -2.36 -11.71 -3.15
C PRO A 63 -2.15 -13.12 -2.57
N GLU A 64 -2.11 -14.13 -3.43
CA GLU A 64 -1.93 -15.53 -3.03
C GLU A 64 -0.51 -15.79 -2.50
N LYS A 65 0.49 -15.06 -3.03
CA LYS A 65 1.90 -15.23 -2.66
C LYS A 65 2.28 -14.52 -1.38
N ASN A 66 1.62 -13.41 -1.05
CA ASN A 66 1.95 -12.60 0.13
C ASN A 66 0.99 -12.80 1.31
N ARG A 67 -0.01 -13.68 1.19
CA ARG A 67 -1.00 -13.94 2.25
C ARG A 67 -0.37 -14.26 3.60
N ARG A 68 0.65 -15.11 3.61
CA ARG A 68 1.34 -15.51 4.86
C ARG A 68 2.01 -14.31 5.52
N ASP A 69 2.67 -13.48 4.73
CA ASP A 69 3.37 -12.29 5.23
C ASP A 69 2.37 -11.27 5.80
N ILE A 70 1.22 -11.11 5.14
CA ILE A 70 0.12 -10.26 5.63
C ILE A 70 -0.47 -10.80 6.92
N ASP A 71 -0.71 -12.12 7.02
CA ASP A 71 -1.23 -12.74 8.25
C ASP A 71 -0.26 -12.52 9.41
N THR A 72 1.05 -12.72 9.19
CA THR A 72 2.09 -12.44 10.19
C THR A 72 2.13 -10.95 10.55
N PHE A 73 2.04 -10.06 9.57
CA PHE A 73 1.98 -8.62 9.79
C PHE A 73 0.78 -8.21 10.65
N ILE A 74 -0.42 -8.74 10.37
CA ILE A 74 -1.64 -8.50 11.15
C ILE A 74 -1.44 -8.93 12.61
N GLU A 75 -0.87 -10.12 12.82
CA GLU A 75 -0.62 -10.65 14.16
C GLU A 75 0.33 -9.74 14.95
N MET A 76 1.45 -9.35 14.33
CA MET A 76 2.44 -8.44 14.90
C MET A 76 1.84 -7.07 15.21
N GLU A 77 1.11 -6.49 14.27
CA GLU A 77 0.62 -5.12 14.39
C GLU A 77 -0.52 -5.00 15.41
N VAL A 78 -1.45 -5.96 15.41
CA VAL A 78 -2.51 -6.02 16.44
C VAL A 78 -1.90 -6.22 17.84
N GLN A 79 -0.85 -7.05 17.97
CA GLN A 79 -0.14 -7.20 19.25
C GLN A 79 0.58 -5.90 19.64
N ARG A 80 1.25 -5.24 18.70
CA ARG A 80 1.96 -3.98 18.94
C ARG A 80 1.01 -2.89 19.44
N LEU A 81 -0.13 -2.71 18.79
CA LEU A 81 -1.13 -1.70 19.17
C LEU A 81 -1.79 -2.02 20.52
N HIS A 82 -2.04 -3.30 20.80
CA HIS A 82 -2.51 -3.76 22.10
C HIS A 82 -1.51 -3.43 23.21
N SER A 83 -0.23 -3.79 23.04
CA SER A 83 0.83 -3.52 24.01
C SER A 83 1.01 -2.02 24.27
N LYS A 84 0.83 -1.18 23.24
CA LYS A 84 0.86 0.29 23.36
C LYS A 84 -0.44 0.90 23.90
N LYS A 85 -1.44 0.09 24.29
CA LYS A 85 -2.76 0.54 24.77
C LYS A 85 -3.53 1.41 23.76
N LEU A 86 -3.23 1.27 22.47
CA LEU A 86 -3.86 2.05 21.40
C LEU A 86 -5.22 1.48 20.97
N LEU A 87 -5.47 0.20 21.23
CA LEU A 87 -6.76 -0.44 21.01
C LEU A 87 -7.61 -0.36 22.29
N LEU A 88 -8.66 0.47 22.27
CA LEU A 88 -9.59 0.65 23.40
C LEU A 88 -8.87 0.92 24.74
N GLY A 89 -7.79 1.70 24.73
CA GLY A 89 -7.02 2.00 25.95
C GLY A 89 -6.31 0.78 26.56
N GLY A 90 -6.09 -0.28 25.78
CA GLY A 90 -5.55 -1.55 26.27
C GLY A 90 -6.60 -2.49 26.89
N GLN A 91 -7.89 -2.15 26.81
CA GLN A 91 -9.00 -2.93 27.39
C GLN A 91 -9.75 -3.76 26.34
N ILE A 92 -9.18 -3.96 25.16
CA ILE A 92 -9.78 -4.80 24.12
C ILE A 92 -9.87 -6.27 24.59
N SER A 93 -11.07 -6.82 24.61
CA SER A 93 -11.27 -8.22 25.03
C SER A 93 -10.57 -9.21 24.09
N PRO A 94 -10.12 -10.38 24.58
CA PRO A 94 -9.52 -11.42 23.73
C PRO A 94 -10.43 -11.83 22.56
N LYS A 95 -11.74 -11.87 22.80
CA LYS A 95 -12.76 -12.19 21.79
C LYS A 95 -12.79 -11.13 20.69
N LEU A 96 -12.80 -9.84 21.05
CA LEU A 96 -12.83 -8.74 20.08
C LEU A 96 -11.51 -8.66 19.31
N ARG A 97 -10.37 -8.83 19.99
CA ARG A 97 -9.05 -8.88 19.36
C ARG A 97 -8.94 -10.00 18.31
N ARG A 98 -9.48 -11.19 18.61
CA ARG A 98 -9.56 -12.30 17.65
C ARG A 98 -10.47 -11.97 16.46
N LYS A 99 -11.60 -11.31 16.70
CA LYS A 99 -12.49 -10.84 15.61
C LYS A 99 -11.76 -9.82 14.72
N THR A 100 -11.00 -8.89 15.31
CA THR A 100 -10.20 -7.91 14.57
C THR A 100 -9.24 -8.61 13.61
N LYS A 101 -8.42 -9.53 14.12
CA LYS A 101 -7.47 -10.30 13.30
C LYS A 101 -8.17 -11.02 12.14
N LYS A 102 -9.24 -11.78 12.43
CA LYS A 102 -9.99 -12.51 11.40
C LYS A 102 -10.54 -11.61 10.30
N LYS A 103 -11.14 -10.47 10.68
CA LYS A 103 -11.70 -9.51 9.72
C LYS A 103 -10.60 -8.88 8.85
N LEU A 104 -9.44 -8.58 9.44
CA LEU A 104 -8.31 -8.03 8.70
C LEU A 104 -7.73 -9.06 7.72
N GLN A 105 -7.56 -10.31 8.17
CA GLN A 105 -7.03 -11.41 7.35
C GLN A 105 -7.91 -11.68 6.13
N SER A 106 -9.24 -11.65 6.31
CA SER A 106 -10.18 -11.85 5.20
C SER A 106 -10.33 -10.62 4.29
N GLY A 107 -10.01 -9.43 4.78
CA GLY A 107 -10.24 -8.16 4.07
C GLY A 107 -9.01 -7.61 3.36
N ALA A 108 -7.80 -8.00 3.77
CA ALA A 108 -6.56 -7.40 3.30
C ALA A 108 -6.33 -7.56 1.78
N SER A 109 -6.83 -8.64 1.17
CA SER A 109 -6.76 -8.87 -0.28
C SER A 109 -5.38 -8.57 -0.90
N GLY A 110 -4.30 -8.99 -0.22
CA GLY A 110 -2.93 -8.77 -0.69
C GLY A 110 -2.32 -7.40 -0.35
N MET A 111 -3.01 -6.54 0.42
CA MET A 111 -2.60 -5.17 0.71
C MET A 111 -2.28 -4.94 2.19
N PHE A 112 -0.99 -4.78 2.52
CA PHE A 112 -0.56 -4.33 3.85
C PHE A 112 -1.14 -2.97 4.22
N ARG A 113 -1.19 -2.04 3.25
CA ARG A 113 -1.70 -0.68 3.47
C ARG A 113 -3.15 -0.67 3.95
N TRP A 114 -3.99 -1.55 3.40
CA TRP A 114 -5.39 -1.68 3.83
C TRP A 114 -5.48 -2.10 5.30
N VAL A 115 -4.61 -3.01 5.75
CA VAL A 115 -4.52 -3.42 7.16
C VAL A 115 -4.10 -2.26 8.04
N THR A 116 -3.05 -1.53 7.66
CA THR A 116 -2.55 -0.36 8.42
C THR A 116 -3.63 0.70 8.59
N LEU A 117 -4.27 1.13 7.49
CA LEU A 117 -5.31 2.15 7.54
C LEU A 117 -6.52 1.68 8.37
N SER A 118 -6.95 0.42 8.18
CA SER A 118 -8.04 -0.16 8.98
C SER A 118 -7.72 -0.12 10.48
N LEU A 119 -6.48 -0.44 10.86
CA LEU A 119 -6.05 -0.40 12.26
C LEU A 119 -5.92 1.02 12.81
N GLU A 120 -5.50 1.98 12.00
CA GLU A 120 -5.48 3.41 12.36
C GLU A 120 -6.90 3.91 12.64
N THR A 121 -7.85 3.67 11.72
CA THR A 121 -9.28 4.01 11.92
C THR A 121 -9.84 3.35 13.17
N LEU A 122 -9.50 2.08 13.43
CA LEU A 122 -9.99 1.38 14.63
C LEU A 122 -9.34 1.88 15.93
N SER A 123 -8.12 2.40 15.88
CA SER A 123 -7.38 2.87 17.07
C SER A 123 -7.86 4.24 17.59
N SER A 124 -8.53 5.02 16.73
CA SER A 124 -9.16 6.29 17.15
C SER A 124 -10.37 6.05 18.06
N ILE A 125 -11.05 4.90 17.92
CA ILE A 125 -12.30 4.59 18.61
C ILE A 125 -12.03 4.16 20.07
N LYS A 126 -12.77 4.77 21.01
CA LYS A 126 -12.60 4.54 22.46
C LYS A 126 -13.69 3.66 23.08
N HIS A 127 -14.84 3.51 22.44
CA HIS A 127 -15.95 2.70 22.96
C HIS A 127 -16.03 1.33 22.28
N PRO A 128 -16.13 0.22 23.04
CA PRO A 128 -16.15 -1.13 22.46
C PRO A 128 -17.28 -1.41 21.47
N LYS A 129 -18.48 -0.83 21.70
CA LYS A 129 -19.64 -0.98 20.80
C LYS A 129 -19.37 -0.32 19.45
N ASP A 130 -18.82 0.88 19.45
CA ASP A 130 -18.48 1.63 18.24
C ASP A 130 -17.32 0.96 17.50
N TYR A 131 -16.35 0.42 18.23
CA TYR A 131 -15.25 -0.34 17.65
C TYR A 131 -15.76 -1.58 16.91
N GLU A 132 -16.66 -2.35 17.54
CA GLU A 132 -17.24 -3.53 16.91
C GLU A 132 -18.10 -3.17 15.69
N LYS A 133 -18.81 -2.03 15.72
CA LYS A 133 -19.54 -1.51 14.57
C LYS A 133 -18.59 -1.14 13.43
N ALA A 134 -17.55 -0.35 13.71
CA ALA A 134 -16.54 0.06 12.74
C ALA A 134 -15.80 -1.13 12.12
N LEU A 135 -15.46 -2.13 12.94
CA LEU A 135 -14.82 -3.36 12.47
C LEU A 135 -15.68 -4.10 11.45
N ARG A 136 -17.01 -4.13 11.63
CA ARG A 136 -17.93 -4.76 10.68
C ARG A 136 -18.08 -3.93 9.40
N SER A 137 -18.04 -2.61 9.52
CA SER A 137 -18.20 -1.67 8.40
C SER A 137 -16.91 -1.31 7.68
N LEU A 138 -15.78 -1.95 7.98
CA LEU A 138 -14.54 -1.76 7.22
C LEU A 138 -14.81 -2.03 5.73
N PRO A 139 -14.53 -1.06 4.84
CA PRO A 139 -14.80 -1.21 3.43
C PRO A 139 -13.84 -2.24 2.80
N PRO A 140 -14.29 -3.00 1.79
CA PRO A 140 -13.46 -4.01 1.16
C PRO A 140 -12.33 -3.41 0.31
N GLU A 141 -12.49 -2.19 -0.20
CA GLU A 141 -11.53 -1.54 -1.07
C GLU A 141 -10.70 -0.47 -0.34
N LEU A 142 -9.40 -0.42 -0.66
CA LEU A 142 -8.46 0.53 -0.08
C LEU A 142 -8.84 1.99 -0.34
N PHE A 143 -9.36 2.31 -1.53
CA PHE A 143 -9.75 3.69 -1.88
C PHE A 143 -10.85 4.23 -0.96
N LYS A 144 -11.80 3.39 -0.53
CA LYS A 144 -12.85 3.81 0.40
C LYS A 144 -12.30 4.13 1.79
N LEU A 145 -11.21 3.49 2.23
CA LEU A 145 -10.53 3.88 3.46
C LEU A 145 -9.91 5.27 3.31
N TYR A 146 -9.34 5.57 2.15
CA TYR A 146 -8.83 6.90 1.85
C TYR A 146 -9.95 7.95 1.82
N ASP A 147 -11.13 7.63 1.26
CA ASP A 147 -12.29 8.54 1.28
C ASP A 147 -12.72 8.86 2.72
N ILE A 148 -12.83 7.84 3.59
CA ILE A 148 -13.18 8.03 5.02
C ILE A 148 -12.16 8.94 5.70
N ILE A 149 -10.86 8.69 5.52
CA ILE A 149 -9.79 9.48 6.14
C ILE A 149 -9.81 10.91 5.59
N TYR A 150 -10.03 11.06 4.29
CA TYR A 150 -10.13 12.36 3.63
C TYR A 150 -11.29 13.18 4.23
N ASP A 151 -12.48 12.58 4.34
CA ASP A 151 -13.67 13.24 4.89
C ASP A 151 -13.48 13.64 6.36
N GLU A 152 -12.89 12.76 7.19
CA GLU A 152 -12.53 13.07 8.58
C GLU A 152 -11.57 14.26 8.66
N MET A 153 -10.55 14.31 7.80
CA MET A 153 -9.57 15.39 7.77
C MET A 153 -10.17 16.71 7.27
N MET A 154 -11.06 16.67 6.28
CA MET A 154 -11.76 17.86 5.77
C MET A 154 -12.72 18.45 6.82
N GLY A 155 -13.33 17.60 7.65
CA GLY A 155 -14.11 18.04 8.81
C GLY A 155 -13.27 18.69 9.93
N SER A 156 -11.95 18.46 9.95
CA SER A 156 -11.05 18.85 11.04
C SER A 156 -10.32 20.21 10.85
N GLY A 157 -10.51 20.91 9.72
CA GLY A 157 -10.07 22.30 9.52
C GLY A 157 -9.14 22.58 8.33
N LYS A 158 -9.19 23.82 7.81
CA LYS A 158 -8.71 24.25 6.47
C LYS A 158 -7.21 24.14 6.18
N HIS A 159 -6.33 23.99 7.18
CA HIS A 159 -4.87 24.06 6.96
C HIS A 159 -4.20 22.71 6.64
N ALA A 160 -4.76 21.57 7.09
CA ALA A 160 -4.27 20.24 6.72
C ALA A 160 -4.72 19.79 5.32
N SER A 161 -5.80 20.41 4.81
CA SER A 161 -6.52 19.97 3.61
C SER A 161 -5.68 19.95 2.33
N ARG A 162 -4.84 20.95 2.05
CA ARG A 162 -4.21 21.07 0.72
C ARG A 162 -3.13 20.03 0.43
N LEU A 163 -2.23 19.79 1.38
CA LEU A 163 -1.16 18.78 1.24
C LEU A 163 -1.74 17.36 1.26
N VAL A 164 -2.71 17.11 2.15
CA VAL A 164 -3.43 15.84 2.24
C VAL A 164 -4.20 15.55 0.96
N THR A 165 -4.87 16.56 0.38
CA THR A 165 -5.53 16.43 -0.92
C THR A 165 -4.52 16.02 -1.99
N MET A 166 -3.39 16.71 -2.12
CA MET A 166 -2.36 16.32 -3.11
C MET A 166 -1.84 14.90 -2.87
N SER A 167 -1.50 14.53 -1.64
CA SER A 167 -0.97 13.20 -1.33
C SER A 167 -2.00 12.09 -1.57
N LEU A 168 -3.25 12.29 -1.19
CA LEU A 168 -4.32 11.32 -1.42
C LEU A 168 -4.74 11.29 -2.89
N THR A 169 -4.82 12.42 -3.57
CA THR A 169 -5.05 12.51 -5.01
C THR A 169 -3.97 11.78 -5.80
N LEU A 170 -2.68 11.89 -5.43
CA LEU A 170 -1.60 11.09 -6.03
C LEU A 170 -1.77 9.59 -5.76
N LEU A 171 -2.18 9.21 -4.55
CA LEU A 171 -2.45 7.80 -4.21
C LEU A 171 -3.70 7.25 -4.90
N LEU A 172 -4.68 8.09 -5.24
CA LEU A 172 -6.00 7.73 -5.74
C LEU A 172 -6.17 7.87 -7.27
N LEU A 173 -5.48 8.80 -7.93
CA LEU A 173 -5.72 9.14 -9.34
C LEU A 173 -5.41 8.01 -10.33
N ARG A 174 -4.54 7.05 -9.99
CA ARG A 174 -4.22 5.91 -10.88
C ARG A 174 -4.91 4.59 -10.49
N HIS A 175 -5.98 4.64 -9.69
CA HIS A 175 -6.84 3.49 -9.40
C HIS A 175 -8.01 3.31 -10.39
N LYS A 176 -8.06 4.08 -11.48
CA LYS A 176 -9.00 3.91 -12.60
C LYS A 176 -8.38 3.18 -13.77
#